data_AF-A0A2T5E8K0-F1
#
_entry.id   AF-A0A2T5E8K0-F1
#
_cell.length_a   1.000
_cell.length_b   1.000
_cell.length_c   1.000
_cell.angle_alpha   90.00
_cell.angle_beta   90.00
_cell.angle_gamma   90.00
#
_symmetry.space_group_name_H-M   'P 1'
#
loop_
_entity.id
_entity.type
_entity.pdbx_description
1 polymer ?
#
loop_
_entity_poly.entity_id
_entity_poly.type
_entity_poly.pdbx_seq_one_letter_code
_entity_poly.pdbx_strand_id
1 'polypeptide(L)'
;MITTKKQSAGDHSVNYMAEGDINIHNGLSKEEILALLKQLSEKTEIESEELVATRKSVKDDILPYFIENKKIFDTYGPMTDERFNPESEMPEIWLRKIQEFILPNNEEIVELINTHKHLLLEWELEVFAEYKQHVDDFSAKHTGLTKTNGTMFPAKILSILE
;
A
#
# COMPACT_ATOMS: atom_id res chain seq x y z
N MET A 1 -42.12 35.99 -39.46
CA MET A 1 -42.61 36.11 -38.07
C MET A 1 -41.58 35.50 -37.15
N ILE A 2 -41.18 36.26 -36.14
CA ILE A 2 -40.18 35.92 -35.13
C ILE A 2 -40.80 34.97 -34.11
N THR A 3 -40.08 33.93 -33.68
CA THR A 3 -40.10 33.52 -32.27
C THR A 3 -38.80 32.83 -31.85
N THR A 4 -38.17 33.48 -30.90
CA THR A 4 -37.00 33.19 -30.07
C THR A 4 -37.12 31.88 -29.29
N LYS A 5 -36.00 31.18 -29.05
CA LYS A 5 -35.74 30.55 -27.75
C LYS A 5 -34.26 30.63 -27.38
N LYS A 6 -34.05 30.93 -26.10
CA LYS A 6 -32.80 31.19 -25.37
C LYS A 6 -32.49 29.95 -24.53
N GLN A 7 -31.26 29.45 -24.55
CA GLN A 7 -30.66 28.48 -23.61
C GLN A 7 -29.14 28.53 -23.93
N SER A 8 -28.22 29.13 -23.16
CA SER A 8 -27.85 29.08 -21.73
C SER A 8 -27.32 27.73 -21.25
N ALA A 9 -26.08 27.82 -20.74
CA ALA A 9 -25.36 26.95 -19.82
C ALA A 9 -24.68 25.68 -20.40
N GLY A 10 -23.39 25.85 -20.68
CA GLY A 10 -22.33 25.03 -20.10
C GLY A 10 -22.40 23.53 -20.34
N ASP A 11 -21.90 23.11 -21.50
CA ASP A 11 -21.53 21.72 -21.73
C ASP A 11 -20.06 21.70 -22.18
N HIS A 12 -19.15 21.51 -21.22
CA HIS A 12 -17.76 21.16 -21.49
C HIS A 12 -17.65 19.64 -21.62
N SER A 13 -18.39 19.07 -22.58
CA SER A 13 -18.05 17.77 -23.14
C SER A 13 -16.99 18.02 -24.23
N VAL A 14 -15.72 17.94 -23.82
CA VAL A 14 -14.60 17.89 -24.77
C VAL A 14 -14.83 16.65 -25.62
N ASN A 15 -15.19 16.87 -26.88
CA ASN A 15 -15.43 15.81 -27.84
C ASN A 15 -14.06 15.21 -28.22
N TYR A 16 -13.65 14.13 -27.53
CA TYR A 16 -12.38 13.42 -27.77
C TYR A 16 -12.36 12.61 -29.09
N MET A 17 -13.39 12.72 -29.91
CA MET A 17 -13.57 11.97 -31.17
C MET A 17 -13.41 12.87 -32.41
N ALA A 18 -12.54 13.88 -32.35
CA ALA A 18 -12.06 14.52 -33.56
C ALA A 18 -10.87 13.70 -34.07
N GLU A 19 -11.02 13.09 -35.26
CA GLU A 19 -9.94 12.56 -36.11
C GLU A 19 -8.99 13.70 -36.52
N GLY A 20 -8.34 14.31 -35.53
CA GLY A 20 -7.30 15.29 -35.74
C GLY A 20 -6.01 14.53 -35.98
N ASP A 21 -5.53 14.56 -37.23
CA ASP A 21 -4.16 14.21 -37.54
C ASP A 21 -3.23 14.91 -36.55
N ILE A 22 -2.59 14.12 -35.70
CA ILE A 22 -1.62 14.59 -34.72
C ILE A 22 -0.42 15.08 -35.55
N ASN A 23 -0.39 16.37 -35.89
CA ASN A 23 0.77 16.97 -36.54
C ASN A 23 1.88 17.10 -35.50
N ILE A 24 2.81 16.15 -35.51
CA ILE A 24 3.89 16.07 -34.53
C ILE A 24 5.00 17.01 -34.96
N HIS A 25 5.13 18.11 -34.24
CA HIS A 25 6.07 19.21 -34.52
C HIS A 25 7.55 18.90 -34.20
N ASN A 26 7.93 17.62 -34.06
CA ASN A 26 9.26 17.21 -33.59
C ASN A 26 10.10 16.42 -34.61
N GLY A 27 9.75 16.45 -35.90
CA GLY A 27 10.58 15.86 -36.96
C GLY A 27 10.67 14.34 -36.96
N LEU A 28 9.89 13.67 -36.10
CA LEU A 28 9.67 12.23 -36.11
C LEU A 28 8.36 11.95 -36.84
N SER A 29 8.43 11.05 -37.81
CA SER A 29 7.29 10.50 -38.52
C SER A 29 6.39 9.69 -37.58
N LYS A 30 5.13 9.53 -37.98
CA LYS A 30 4.14 8.72 -37.26
C LYS A 30 4.63 7.28 -37.06
N GLU A 31 5.31 6.75 -38.06
CA GLU A 31 5.89 5.42 -38.10
C GLU A 31 7.05 5.26 -37.09
N GLU A 32 7.92 6.27 -36.98
CA GLU A 32 9.00 6.28 -35.98
C GLU A 32 8.47 6.32 -34.56
N ILE A 33 7.37 7.03 -34.33
CA ILE A 33 6.75 7.11 -33.01
C ILE A 33 6.05 5.80 -32.65
N LEU A 34 5.35 5.19 -33.61
CA LEU A 34 4.79 3.85 -33.43
C LEU A 34 5.89 2.82 -33.15
N ALA A 35 7.03 2.90 -33.83
CA ALA A 35 8.17 2.03 -33.58
C ALA A 35 8.78 2.25 -32.19
N LEU A 36 8.94 3.50 -31.74
CA LEU A 36 9.43 3.82 -30.41
C LEU A 36 8.47 3.37 -29.31
N LEU A 37 7.17 3.61 -29.47
CA LEU A 37 6.15 3.15 -28.52
C LEU A 37 6.13 1.62 -28.44
N LYS A 38 6.23 0.93 -29.58
CA LYS A 38 6.33 -0.53 -29.62
C LYS A 38 7.58 -1.03 -28.92
N GLN A 39 8.74 -0.43 -29.20
CA GLN A 39 10.02 -0.79 -28.57
C GLN A 39 10.00 -0.52 -27.05
N LEU A 40 9.35 0.56 -26.61
CA LEU A 40 9.18 0.85 -25.18
C LEU A 40 8.18 -0.12 -24.52
N SER A 41 7.11 -0.50 -25.22
CA SER A 41 6.14 -1.50 -24.72
C SER A 41 6.70 -2.93 -24.68
N GLU A 42 7.68 -3.24 -25.53
CA GLU A 42 8.37 -4.53 -25.54
C GLU A 42 9.48 -4.58 -24.48
N LYS A 43 10.03 -3.43 -24.08
CA LYS A 43 11.02 -3.31 -22.99
C LYS A 43 10.43 -3.31 -21.57
N THR A 44 9.12 -3.42 -21.43
CA THR A 44 8.42 -3.31 -20.14
C THR A 44 8.05 -4.63 -19.48
N GLU A 45 8.40 -5.78 -20.06
CA GLU A 45 8.35 -7.06 -19.33
C GLU A 45 9.64 -7.23 -18.52
N ILE A 46 9.54 -7.05 -17.21
CA ILE A 46 10.58 -7.49 -16.28
C ILE A 46 10.73 -9.00 -16.47
N GLU A 47 11.94 -9.49 -16.76
CA GLU A 47 12.17 -10.93 -16.86
C GLU A 47 11.76 -11.61 -15.55
N SER A 48 11.16 -12.79 -15.61
CA SER A 48 10.56 -13.45 -14.44
C SER A 48 11.54 -13.60 -13.27
N GLU A 49 12.83 -13.78 -13.55
CA GLU A 49 13.89 -13.83 -12.54
C GLU A 49 14.13 -12.48 -11.84
N GLU A 50 14.12 -11.37 -12.58
CA GLU A 50 14.26 -10.03 -12.04
C GLU A 50 13.02 -9.61 -11.23
N LEU A 51 11.83 -10.04 -11.65
CA LEU A 51 10.59 -9.83 -10.90
C LEU A 51 10.62 -10.56 -9.55
N VAL A 52 11.06 -11.83 -9.54
CA VAL A 52 11.23 -12.61 -8.30
C VAL A 52 12.27 -11.97 -7.40
N ALA A 53 13.41 -11.54 -7.95
CA ALA A 53 14.45 -10.85 -7.18
C ALA A 53 13.91 -9.54 -6.56
N THR A 54 13.12 -8.77 -7.31
CA THR A 54 12.53 -7.52 -6.83
C THR A 54 11.51 -7.77 -5.72
N ARG A 55 10.61 -8.75 -5.89
CA ARG A 55 9.66 -9.18 -4.85
C ARG A 55 10.38 -9.58 -3.56
N LYS A 56 11.43 -10.40 -3.70
CA LYS A 56 12.28 -10.82 -2.59
C LYS A 56 12.96 -9.66 -1.89
N SER A 57 13.48 -8.67 -2.64
CA SER A 57 14.10 -7.48 -2.05
C SER A 57 13.13 -6.73 -1.14
N VAL A 58 11.90 -6.46 -1.61
CA VAL A 58 10.88 -5.79 -0.80
C VAL A 58 10.50 -6.63 0.42
N LYS A 59 10.44 -7.95 0.27
CA LYS A 59 10.22 -8.88 1.40
C LYS A 59 11.32 -8.77 2.45
N ASP A 60 12.57 -8.75 2.02
CA ASP A 60 13.74 -8.65 2.89
C ASP A 60 13.79 -7.28 3.60
N ASP A 61 13.28 -6.21 2.96
CA ASP A 61 13.20 -4.87 3.54
C ASP A 61 12.13 -4.76 4.65
N ILE A 62 10.97 -5.44 4.49
CA ILE A 62 9.89 -5.38 5.50
C ILE A 62 10.07 -6.38 6.65
N LEU A 63 10.85 -7.45 6.44
CA LEU A 63 11.02 -8.54 7.41
C LEU A 63 11.58 -8.09 8.78
N PRO A 64 12.57 -7.18 8.87
CA PRO A 64 13.09 -6.69 10.14
C PRO A 64 12.01 -6.09 11.06
N TYR A 65 11.07 -5.32 10.49
CA TYR A 65 9.97 -4.70 11.24
C TYR A 65 9.04 -5.74 11.84
N PHE A 66 8.69 -6.79 11.08
CA PHE A 66 7.89 -7.90 11.61
C PHE A 66 8.62 -8.64 12.73
N ILE A 67 9.92 -8.89 12.58
CA ILE A 67 10.73 -9.56 13.60
C ILE A 67 10.78 -8.74 14.89
N GLU A 68 11.01 -7.43 14.79
CA GLU A 68 11.04 -6.54 15.95
C GLU A 68 9.68 -6.48 16.64
N ASN A 69 8.60 -6.26 15.88
CA ASN A 69 7.24 -6.23 16.43
C ASN A 69 6.90 -7.54 17.15
N LYS A 70 7.22 -8.68 16.54
CA LYS A 70 7.01 -10.00 17.14
C LYS A 70 7.81 -10.14 18.43
N LYS A 71 9.09 -9.74 18.44
CA LYS A 71 9.94 -9.85 19.63
C LYS A 71 9.39 -9.02 20.79
N ILE A 72 8.92 -7.80 20.52
CA ILE A 72 8.29 -6.94 21.52
C ILE A 72 6.99 -7.58 22.03
N PHE A 73 6.13 -8.04 21.13
CA PHE A 73 4.86 -8.69 21.50
C PHE A 73 5.08 -9.94 22.36
N ASP A 74 6.02 -10.81 22.00
CA ASP A 74 6.31 -12.03 22.76
C ASP A 74 6.86 -11.71 24.16
N THR A 75 7.60 -10.59 24.30
CA THR A 75 8.29 -10.24 25.55
C THR A 75 7.41 -9.43 26.51
N TYR A 76 6.64 -8.48 25.98
CA TYR A 76 5.90 -7.50 26.79
C TYR A 76 4.38 -7.56 26.57
N GLY A 77 3.92 -8.30 25.56
CA GLY A 77 2.53 -8.34 25.19
C GLY A 77 1.61 -8.95 26.26
N PRO A 78 0.30 -8.82 26.07
CA PRO A 78 -0.71 -9.17 27.08
C PRO A 78 -0.84 -10.68 27.35
N MET A 79 -0.14 -11.53 26.59
CA MET A 79 -0.22 -12.98 26.69
C MET A 79 0.87 -13.59 27.60
N THR A 80 1.73 -12.77 28.18
CA THR A 80 2.77 -13.20 29.13
C THR A 80 2.17 -13.57 30.50
N ASP A 81 2.90 -14.32 31.32
CA ASP A 81 2.45 -14.70 32.67
C ASP A 81 2.40 -13.49 33.63
N GLU A 82 3.17 -12.44 33.32
CA GLU A 82 3.20 -11.16 34.04
C GLU A 82 1.83 -10.46 34.10
N ARG A 83 0.89 -10.82 33.21
CA ARG A 83 -0.49 -10.32 33.27
C ARG A 83 -1.23 -10.66 34.56
N PHE A 84 -0.77 -11.67 35.30
CA PHE A 84 -1.33 -12.06 36.60
C PHE A 84 -0.63 -11.42 37.79
N ASN A 85 0.45 -10.67 37.55
CA ASN A 85 1.23 -10.00 38.57
C ASN A 85 0.83 -8.51 38.67
N PRO A 86 0.10 -8.09 39.73
CA PRO A 86 -0.35 -6.72 39.88
C PRO A 86 0.78 -5.70 40.11
N GLU A 87 1.98 -6.16 40.49
CA GLU A 87 3.17 -5.33 40.68
C GLU A 87 4.06 -5.26 39.43
N SER A 88 3.64 -5.90 38.33
CA SER A 88 4.44 -5.95 37.11
C SER A 88 4.46 -4.60 36.40
N GLU A 89 5.64 -4.13 36.02
CA GLU A 89 5.84 -2.95 35.18
C GLU A 89 5.63 -3.25 33.68
N MET A 90 5.40 -4.53 33.31
CA MET A 90 5.26 -4.96 31.93
C MET A 90 4.14 -4.25 31.15
N PRO A 91 2.95 -3.96 31.73
CA PRO A 91 1.92 -3.20 31.04
C PRO A 91 2.37 -1.79 30.63
N GLU A 92 3.14 -1.11 31.48
CA GLU A 92 3.66 0.23 31.16
C GLU A 92 4.74 0.16 30.07
N ILE A 93 5.65 -0.82 30.18
CA ILE A 93 6.68 -1.06 29.16
C ILE A 93 6.04 -1.40 27.82
N TRP A 94 4.99 -2.22 27.81
CA TRP A 94 4.23 -2.58 26.62
C TRP A 94 3.64 -1.35 25.94
N LEU A 95 2.94 -0.49 26.69
CA LEU A 95 2.35 0.74 26.14
C LEU A 95 3.41 1.67 25.54
N ARG A 96 4.55 1.85 26.22
CA ARG A 96 5.66 2.63 25.68
C ARG A 96 6.22 2.00 24.40
N LYS A 97 6.45 0.69 24.39
CA LYS A 97 6.98 -0.03 23.23
C LYS A 97 6.04 -0.01 22.02
N ILE A 98 4.73 0.01 22.25
CA ILE A 98 3.76 0.21 21.18
C ILE A 98 4.01 1.56 20.48
N GLN A 99 4.09 2.64 21.25
CA GLN A 99 4.23 4.00 20.72
C GLN A 99 5.59 4.21 20.03
N GLU A 100 6.67 3.69 20.62
CA GLU A 100 8.03 3.92 20.14
C GLU A 100 8.43 3.02 18.96
N PHE A 101 7.85 1.81 18.84
CA PHE A 101 8.31 0.82 17.86
C PHE A 101 7.17 0.23 17.04
N ILE A 102 6.14 -0.34 17.66
CA ILE A 102 5.13 -1.11 16.91
C ILE A 102 4.32 -0.22 15.96
N LEU A 103 3.89 0.95 16.40
CA LEU A 103 3.13 1.87 15.54
C LEU A 103 3.99 2.37 14.37
N PRO A 104 5.20 2.93 14.59
CA PRO A 104 6.08 3.32 13.48
C PRO A 104 6.40 2.16 12.52
N ASN A 105 6.71 0.98 13.05
CA ASN A 105 7.04 -0.19 12.23
C ASN A 105 5.86 -0.64 11.36
N ASN A 106 4.64 -0.61 11.90
CA ASN A 106 3.45 -0.92 11.13
C ASN A 106 3.20 0.09 10.00
N GLU A 107 3.40 1.38 10.26
CA GLU A 107 3.30 2.44 9.25
C GLU A 107 4.33 2.24 8.13
N GLU A 108 5.58 1.96 8.49
CA GLU A 108 6.67 1.71 7.56
C GLU A 108 6.44 0.48 6.67
N ILE A 109 5.94 -0.62 7.25
CA ILE A 109 5.53 -1.80 6.47
C ILE A 109 4.45 -1.42 5.45
N VAL A 110 3.44 -0.64 5.86
CA VAL A 110 2.37 -0.18 4.96
C VAL A 110 2.95 0.69 3.85
N GLU A 111 3.84 1.62 4.14
CA GLU A 111 4.47 2.51 3.15
C GLU A 111 5.31 1.73 2.12
N LEU A 112 6.17 0.83 2.60
CA LEU A 112 7.03 0.00 1.74
C LEU A 112 6.22 -0.88 0.80
N ILE A 113 5.19 -1.58 1.31
CA ILE A 113 4.33 -2.42 0.48
C ILE A 113 3.50 -1.56 -0.48
N ASN A 114 2.98 -0.42 -0.04
CA ASN A 114 2.14 0.43 -0.89
C ASN A 114 2.93 1.06 -2.05
N THR A 115 4.20 1.43 -1.82
CA THR A 115 5.13 1.89 -2.85
C THR A 115 5.36 0.81 -3.92
N HIS A 116 5.41 -0.45 -3.49
CA HIS A 116 5.64 -1.61 -4.36
C HIS A 116 4.37 -2.41 -4.67
N LYS A 117 3.18 -1.82 -4.51
CA LYS A 117 1.89 -2.53 -4.65
C LYS A 117 1.70 -3.23 -6.01
N HIS A 118 2.38 -2.74 -7.04
CA HIS A 118 2.35 -3.29 -8.39
C HIS A 118 3.04 -4.66 -8.49
N LEU A 119 3.86 -5.02 -7.50
CA LEU A 119 4.50 -6.33 -7.39
C LEU A 119 3.59 -7.38 -6.75
N LEU A 120 2.47 -6.99 -6.14
CA LEU A 120 1.57 -7.90 -5.43
C LEU A 120 0.65 -8.66 -6.39
N LEU A 121 0.43 -9.94 -6.07
CA LEU A 121 -0.60 -10.77 -6.67
C LEU A 121 -1.99 -10.38 -6.12
N GLU A 122 -3.05 -10.76 -6.82
CA GLU A 122 -4.43 -10.42 -6.44
C GLU A 122 -4.78 -10.86 -5.02
N TRP A 123 -4.40 -12.09 -4.63
CA TRP A 123 -4.62 -12.58 -3.27
C TRP A 123 -3.77 -11.85 -2.22
N GLU A 124 -2.59 -11.36 -2.61
CA GLU A 124 -1.71 -10.57 -1.71
C GLU A 124 -2.27 -9.18 -1.47
N LEU A 125 -2.98 -8.59 -2.46
CA LEU A 125 -3.68 -7.32 -2.30
C LEU A 125 -4.79 -7.41 -1.25
N GLU A 126 -5.54 -8.52 -1.23
CA GLU A 126 -6.56 -8.77 -0.21
C GLU A 126 -5.93 -8.88 1.19
N VAL A 127 -4.87 -9.67 1.32
CA VAL A 127 -4.13 -9.82 2.59
C VAL A 127 -3.53 -8.48 3.05
N PHE A 128 -3.02 -7.67 2.12
CA PHE A 128 -2.51 -6.34 2.45
C PHE A 128 -3.61 -5.37 2.88
N ALA A 129 -4.82 -5.47 2.32
CA ALA A 129 -5.97 -4.70 2.77
C ALA A 129 -6.38 -5.07 4.20
N GLU A 130 -6.41 -6.36 4.53
CA GLU A 130 -6.64 -6.84 5.91
C GLU A 130 -5.57 -6.30 6.87
N TYR A 131 -4.30 -6.30 6.45
CA TYR A 131 -3.22 -5.77 7.27
C TYR A 131 -3.36 -4.27 7.53
N LYS A 132 -3.74 -3.46 6.52
CA LYS A 132 -4.02 -2.03 6.73
C LYS A 132 -5.16 -1.80 7.73
N GLN A 133 -6.22 -2.62 7.68
CA GLN A 133 -7.30 -2.52 8.68
C GLN A 133 -6.80 -2.86 10.08
N HIS A 134 -5.96 -3.88 10.21
CA HIS A 134 -5.31 -4.21 11.46
C HIS A 134 -4.45 -3.06 12.01
N VAL A 135 -3.64 -2.42 11.16
CA VAL A 135 -2.81 -1.27 11.55
C VAL A 135 -3.68 -0.09 12.01
N ASP A 136 -4.74 0.24 11.27
CA ASP A 136 -5.67 1.31 11.62
C ASP A 136 -6.36 1.04 12.97
N ASP A 137 -6.94 -0.14 13.14
CA ASP A 137 -7.62 -0.50 14.39
C ASP A 137 -6.66 -0.52 15.58
N PHE A 138 -5.45 -1.06 15.38
CA PHE A 138 -4.44 -1.13 16.42
C PHE A 138 -3.94 0.26 16.82
N SER A 139 -3.71 1.15 15.84
CA SER A 139 -3.34 2.55 16.08
C SER A 139 -4.46 3.29 16.80
N ALA A 140 -5.70 3.19 16.33
CA ALA A 140 -6.84 3.86 16.93
C ALA A 140 -7.06 3.47 18.39
N LYS A 141 -6.84 2.19 18.73
CA LYS A 141 -6.92 1.71 20.13
C LYS A 141 -5.84 2.34 21.01
N HIS A 142 -4.60 2.40 20.54
CA HIS A 142 -3.46 2.80 21.37
C HIS A 142 -3.17 4.31 21.34
N THR A 143 -3.80 5.06 20.43
CA THR A 143 -3.81 6.53 20.44
C THR A 143 -5.05 7.11 21.13
N GLY A 144 -5.98 6.26 21.57
CA GLY A 144 -7.19 6.66 22.31
C GLY A 144 -8.36 7.13 21.44
N LEU A 145 -8.28 6.96 20.11
CA LEU A 145 -9.38 7.23 19.18
C LEU A 145 -10.57 6.28 19.40
N THR A 146 -10.32 5.05 19.85
CA THR A 146 -11.37 4.06 20.18
C THR A 146 -11.00 3.21 21.39
N LYS A 147 -12.02 2.70 22.09
CA LYS A 147 -11.88 1.69 23.15
C LYS A 147 -12.26 0.28 22.69
N THR A 148 -12.78 0.16 21.47
CA THR A 148 -13.24 -1.11 20.90
C THR A 148 -12.03 -1.97 20.54
N ASN A 149 -12.21 -3.30 20.60
CA ASN A 149 -11.20 -4.21 20.09
C ASN A 149 -11.13 -4.15 18.56
N GLY A 150 -9.91 -4.15 18.04
CA GLY A 150 -9.62 -4.16 16.62
C GLY A 150 -9.58 -5.55 16.01
N THR A 151 -9.39 -5.59 14.70
CA THR A 151 -9.05 -6.79 13.94
C THR A 151 -7.72 -7.41 14.42
N MET A 152 -7.65 -8.74 14.35
CA MET A 152 -6.44 -9.48 14.71
C MET A 152 -5.38 -9.37 13.61
N PHE A 153 -4.12 -9.61 13.99
CA PHE A 153 -3.01 -9.65 13.04
C PHE A 153 -3.25 -10.72 11.95
N PRO A 154 -3.27 -10.36 10.66
CA PRO A 154 -3.51 -11.30 9.58
C PRO A 154 -2.22 -12.09 9.28
N ALA A 155 -2.06 -13.28 9.87
CA ALA A 155 -0.84 -14.07 9.77
C ALA A 155 -0.35 -14.33 8.32
N LYS A 156 -1.27 -14.36 7.35
CA LYS A 156 -0.95 -14.50 5.92
C LYS A 156 -0.09 -13.37 5.37
N ILE A 157 -0.04 -12.20 6.00
CA ILE A 157 0.84 -11.10 5.58
C ILE A 157 2.31 -11.50 5.58
N LEU A 158 2.67 -12.49 6.41
CA LEU A 158 4.01 -13.04 6.47
C LEU A 158 4.37 -13.89 5.25
N SER A 159 3.43 -14.18 4.35
CA SER A 159 3.65 -15.00 3.15
C SER A 159 3.50 -14.23 1.83
N ILE A 160 3.29 -12.92 1.87
CA ILE A 160 3.32 -12.11 0.64
C ILE A 160 4.76 -11.92 0.15
N LEU A 161 4.91 -11.59 -1.13
CA LEU A 161 6.19 -11.29 -1.78
C LEU A 161 7.20 -12.45 -1.73
N GLU A 162 6.69 -13.68 -1.56
CA GLU A 162 7.44 -14.92 -1.79
C GLU A 162 7.66 -15.18 -3.29
#